data_AF-A0A385FV18-F1
#
_entry.id   AF-A0A385FV18-F1
#
_cell.length_a   1.000
_cell.length_b   1.000
_cell.length_c   1.000
_cell.angle_alpha   90.00
_cell.angle_beta   90.00
_cell.angle_gamma   90.00
#
_symmetry.space_group_name_H-M   'P 1'
#
loop_
_entity.id
_entity.type
_entity.pdbx_description
1 polymer ?
#
loop_
_entity_poly.entity_id
_entity_poly.type
_entity_poly.pdbx_seq_one_letter_code
_entity_poly.pdbx_strand_id
1 'polypeptide(L)' 'MSDMKLLAEAKTLLSHYPFTLADARALEALEEAAVGEEGLCIAELWELALGQADEEARRYLQGED' A
#
# COMPACT_ATOMS: atom_id res chain seq x y z
N MET A 1 11.86 -17.11 -10.24
CA MET A 1 11.98 -15.81 -9.52
C MET A 1 10.63 -15.12 -9.56
N SER A 2 9.61 -15.69 -8.89
CA SER A 2 8.23 -15.20 -9.02
C SER A 2 7.37 -15.58 -7.81
N ASP A 3 7.83 -15.28 -6.59
CA ASP A 3 7.03 -15.49 -5.37
C ASP A 3 6.79 -14.17 -4.61
N MET A 4 6.64 -13.07 -5.36
CA MET A 4 6.32 -11.75 -4.82
C MET A 4 5.08 -11.18 -5.52
N LYS A 5 4.01 -11.97 -5.53
CA LYS A 5 2.77 -11.63 -6.25
C LYS A 5 2.02 -10.49 -5.56
N LEU A 6 1.93 -10.52 -4.22
CA LEU A 6 1.29 -9.47 -3.44
C LEU A 6 2.07 -8.17 -3.56
N LEU A 7 3.40 -8.23 -3.59
CA LEU A 7 4.23 -7.05 -3.84
C LEU A 7 3.99 -6.44 -5.23
N ALA A 8 3.79 -7.27 -6.26
CA ALA A 8 3.47 -6.78 -7.61
C ALA A 8 2.08 -6.10 -7.64
N GLU A 9 1.11 -6.66 -6.93
CA GLU A 9 -0.23 -6.06 -6.76
C GLU A 9 -0.13 -4.73 -6.01
N ALA A 10 0.64 -4.67 -4.92
CA ALA A 10 0.90 -3.45 -4.16
C ALA A 10 1.53 -2.35 -5.02
N LYS A 11 2.53 -2.69 -5.85
CA LYS A 11 3.13 -1.73 -6.81
C LYS A 11 2.15 -1.23 -7.85
N THR A 12 1.15 -2.03 -8.22
CA THR A 12 0.08 -1.63 -9.13
C THR A 12 -0.82 -0.58 -8.48
N LEU A 13 -1.17 -0.76 -7.20
CA LEU A 13 -1.91 0.23 -6.41
C LEU A 13 -1.16 1.56 -6.34
N LEU A 14 0.16 1.53 -6.13
CA LEU A 14 0.99 2.75 -6.14
C LEU A 14 1.12 3.41 -7.52
N SER A 15 0.72 2.74 -8.60
CA SER A 15 0.66 3.40 -9.91
C SER A 15 -0.58 4.29 -10.06
N HIS A 16 -1.53 4.22 -9.13
CA HIS A 16 -2.70 5.10 -9.11
C HIS A 16 -2.32 6.47 -8.55
N TYR A 17 -2.67 7.53 -9.30
CA TYR A 17 -2.49 8.91 -8.89
C TYR A 17 -3.79 9.71 -9.09
N PRO A 18 -4.40 10.27 -8.02
CA PRO A 18 -3.95 10.17 -6.63
C PRO A 18 -4.15 8.76 -6.05
N PHE A 19 -3.34 8.39 -5.06
CA PHE A 19 -3.55 7.16 -4.30
C PHE A 19 -4.73 7.35 -3.36
N THR A 20 -5.78 6.57 -3.55
CA THR A 20 -7.07 6.78 -2.88
C THR A 20 -7.23 5.94 -1.62
N LEU A 21 -8.27 6.21 -0.82
CA LEU A 21 -8.60 5.39 0.35
C LEU A 21 -8.83 3.91 -0.02
N ALA A 22 -9.39 3.65 -1.20
CA ALA A 22 -9.58 2.28 -1.69
C ALA A 22 -8.23 1.58 -1.94
N ASP A 23 -7.25 2.31 -2.48
CA ASP A 23 -5.90 1.80 -2.69
C ASP A 23 -5.19 1.58 -1.35
N ALA A 24 -5.39 2.45 -0.36
CA ALA A 24 -4.87 2.28 1.00
C ALA A 24 -5.39 0.98 1.63
N ARG A 25 -6.71 0.77 1.62
CA ARG A 25 -7.32 -0.46 2.16
C ARG A 25 -6.88 -1.72 1.42
N ALA A 26 -6.69 -1.62 0.09
CA ALA A 26 -6.18 -2.74 -0.69
C ALA A 26 -4.71 -3.04 -0.34
N LEU A 27 -3.89 -2.01 -0.12
CA LEU A 27 -2.49 -2.16 0.28
C LEU A 27 -2.36 -2.78 1.68
N GLU A 28 -3.22 -2.38 2.62
CA GLU A 28 -3.32 -2.96 3.97
C GLU A 28 -3.65 -4.46 3.93
N ALA A 29 -4.66 -4.85 3.15
CA ALA A 29 -5.01 -6.25 2.99
C ALA A 29 -3.88 -7.08 2.35
N LEU A 30 -3.10 -6.49 1.44
CA LEU A 30 -1.94 -7.14 0.83
C LEU A 30 -0.79 -7.29 1.83
N GLU A 31 -0.55 -6.31 2.68
CA GLU A 31 0.45 -6.37 3.75
C GLU A 31 0.09 -7.46 4.78
N GLU A 32 -1.16 -7.52 5.22
CA GLU A 32 -1.64 -8.55 6.16
C GLU A 32 -1.55 -9.97 5.57
N ALA A 33 -1.75 -10.10 4.25
CA ALA A 33 -1.62 -11.37 3.55
C ALA A 33 -0.16 -11.77 3.29
N ALA A 34 0.75 -10.80 3.22
CA ALA A 34 2.16 -11.03 2.94
C ALA A 34 2.91 -11.49 4.20
N VAL A 35 3.88 -12.40 4.02
CA VAL A 35 4.64 -12.99 5.13
C VAL A 35 6.12 -13.01 4.80
N GLY A 36 6.95 -12.67 5.80
CA GLY A 36 8.41 -12.65 5.63
C GLY A 36 8.89 -11.48 4.79
N GLU A 37 9.75 -11.75 3.81
CA GLU A 37 10.39 -10.73 2.97
C GLU A 37 9.39 -9.90 2.14
N GLU A 38 8.33 -10.55 1.65
CA GLU A 38 7.31 -9.85 0.86
C GLU A 38 6.56 -8.79 1.67
N GLY A 39 6.25 -9.09 2.94
CA GLY A 39 5.61 -8.13 3.85
C GLY A 39 6.51 -6.94 4.15
N LEU A 40 7.82 -7.16 4.32
CA LEU A 40 8.78 -6.07 4.48
C LEU A 40 8.81 -5.14 3.27
N CYS A 41 8.81 -5.70 2.06
CA CYS A 41 8.77 -4.89 0.85
C CYS A 41 7.45 -4.12 0.69
N ILE A 42 6.30 -4.69 1.09
CA ILE A 42 5.02 -3.97 1.07
C ILE A 42 5.01 -2.86 2.12
N ALA A 43 5.59 -3.10 3.30
CA ALA A 43 5.72 -2.10 4.35
C ALA A 43 6.51 -0.85 3.88
N GLU A 44 7.56 -1.04 3.06
CA GLU A 44 8.31 0.07 2.45
C GLU A 44 7.46 0.89 1.45
N LEU A 45 6.45 0.29 0.81
CA LEU A 45 5.58 1.00 -0.14
C LEU A 45 4.65 1.99 0.56
N TRP A 46 4.37 1.84 1.85
CA TRP A 46 3.50 2.76 2.58
C TRP A 46 4.05 4.19 2.64
N GLU A 47 5.38 4.34 2.78
CA GLU A 47 6.02 5.66 2.77
C GLU A 47 5.81 6.37 1.43
N LEU A 48 5.91 5.61 0.33
CA LEU A 48 5.66 6.12 -1.02
C LEU A 48 4.17 6.45 -1.23
N ALA A 49 3.28 5.56 -0.78
CA ALA A 49 1.84 5.75 -0.88
C ALA A 49 1.40 7.03 -0.16
N LEU A 50 1.92 7.30 1.05
CA LEU A 50 1.62 8.51 1.82
C LEU A 50 2.02 9.80 1.07
N GLY A 51 3.12 9.77 0.31
CA GLY A 51 3.60 10.91 -0.46
C GLY A 51 2.70 11.33 -1.63
N GLN A 52 1.88 10.41 -2.14
CA GLN A 52 0.98 10.62 -3.29
C GLN A 52 -0.51 10.39 -2.96
N ALA A 53 -0.80 10.08 -1.69
CA ALA A 53 -2.14 9.87 -1.18
C ALA A 53 -2.98 11.15 -1.29
N ASP A 54 -4.26 10.98 -1.61
CA ASP A 54 -5.24 12.05 -1.56
C ASP A 54 -5.53 12.46 -0.10
N GLU A 55 -6.30 13.54 0.09
CA GLU A 55 -6.60 14.03 1.45
C GLU A 55 -7.34 12.99 2.31
N GLU A 56 -8.23 12.19 1.70
CA GLU A 56 -8.97 11.14 2.41
C GLU A 56 -8.07 9.97 2.80
N ALA A 57 -7.24 9.46 1.88
CA ALA A 57 -6.26 8.43 2.17
C ALA A 57 -5.22 8.90 3.22
N ARG A 58 -4.77 10.16 3.16
CA ARG A 58 -3.82 10.70 4.15
C ARG A 58 -4.42 10.73 5.54
N ARG A 59 -5.66 11.19 5.70
CA ARG A 59 -6.36 11.19 7.00
C ARG A 59 -6.44 9.77 7.58
N TYR A 60 -6.83 8.81 6.76
CA TYR A 60 -6.86 7.39 7.15
C TYR A 60 -5.48 6.89 7.61
N LEU A 61 -4.43 7.16 6.83
CA LEU A 61 -3.06 6.73 7.15
C LEU A 61 -2.47 7.40 8.38
N GLN A 62 -2.92 8.62 8.70
CA GLN A 62 -2.51 9.35 9.88
C GLN A 62 -3.29 8.94 11.14
N GLY A 63 -4.30 8.06 11.01
CA GLY A 63 -5.19 7.68 12.10
C GLY A 63 -6.10 8.84 12.56
N GLU A 64 -6.32 9.82 11.69
CA GLU A 64 -7.28 10.91 11.92
C GLU A 64 -8.67 10.39 11.52
N ASP A 65 -9.37 9.79 12.49
CA ASP A 65 -10.77 9.35 12.41
C ASP A 65 -11.75 10.53 12.62
#